data_AF-A0AAX4P123-F1
#
_entry.id   AF-A0AAX4P123-F1
#
_cell.length_a   1.000
_cell.length_b   1.000
_cell.length_c   1.000
_cell.angle_alpha   90.00
_cell.angle_beta   90.00
_cell.angle_gamma   90.00
#
_symmetry.space_group_name_H-M   'P 1'
#
loop_
_entity.id
_entity.type
_entity.pdbx_description
1 polymer ?
#
loop_
_entity_poly.entity_id
_entity_poly.type
_entity_poly.pdbx_seq_one_letter_code
_entity_poly.pdbx_strand_id
1 'polypeptide(L)'
;MESPDVEEGQSSLVRAKEELEEEILLIQSSRLWGSCPSVRLPKDWQPDIIPRQVVMYKLVAAVGTKLVSVYDSSTEYWLGRKTVSKRGAFGWPPLDSCFFVYKTPMEASEATFPKKSRCAKAPKVLMKVLVSGMCYKHESGRKWACKEVTPVYFFKDVQVNP
;
A
#
# COMPACT_ATOMS: atom_id res chain seq x y z
N MET A 1 -8.74 -10.34 45.13
CA MET A 1 -9.35 -9.00 45.22
C MET A 1 -8.26 -8.05 44.79
N GLU A 2 -8.21 -7.68 43.51
CA GLU A 2 -7.23 -6.71 43.03
C GLU A 2 -7.61 -5.33 43.58
N SER A 3 -6.62 -4.59 44.09
CA SER A 3 -6.84 -3.29 44.71
C SER A 3 -7.27 -2.27 43.64
N PRO A 4 -8.29 -1.43 43.89
CA PRO A 4 -8.82 -0.46 42.93
C PRO A 4 -7.76 0.52 42.40
N ASP A 5 -6.71 0.78 43.20
CA ASP A 5 -5.57 1.62 42.81
C ASP A 5 -4.74 1.05 41.63
N VAL A 6 -4.76 -0.27 41.44
CA VAL A 6 -4.04 -0.94 40.35
C VAL A 6 -4.79 -0.80 39.02
N GLU A 7 -6.12 -0.89 39.06
CA GLU A 7 -6.96 -0.71 37.85
C GLU A 7 -6.93 0.75 37.37
N GLU A 8 -6.96 1.73 38.29
CA GLU A 8 -6.89 3.15 37.96
C GLU A 8 -5.51 3.54 37.39
N GLY A 9 -4.43 2.98 37.96
CA GLY A 9 -3.08 3.11 37.44
C GLY A 9 -2.90 2.51 36.03
N GLN A 10 -3.49 1.35 35.75
CA GLN A 10 -3.45 0.76 34.41
C GLN A 10 -4.26 1.57 33.39
N SER A 11 -5.42 2.10 33.78
CA SER A 11 -6.25 2.94 32.92
C SER A 11 -5.53 4.23 32.50
N SER A 12 -4.84 4.89 33.45
CA SER A 12 -4.07 6.10 33.16
C SER A 12 -2.88 5.85 32.23
N LEU A 13 -2.16 4.73 32.41
CA LEU A 13 -1.06 4.34 31.53
C LEU A 13 -1.52 4.02 30.11
N VAL A 14 -2.68 3.39 29.94
CA VAL A 14 -3.25 3.10 28.62
C VAL A 14 -3.58 4.41 27.89
N ARG A 15 -4.23 5.37 28.57
CA ARG A 15 -4.53 6.68 27.98
C ARG A 15 -3.26 7.44 27.61
N ALA A 16 -2.28 7.51 28.52
CA ALA A 16 -1.02 8.20 28.25
C ALA A 16 -0.26 7.57 27.07
N LYS A 17 -0.33 6.24 26.91
CA LYS A 17 0.22 5.55 25.75
C LYS A 17 -0.51 5.91 24.46
N GLU A 18 -1.84 5.94 24.47
CA GLU A 18 -2.65 6.31 23.30
C GLU A 18 -2.37 7.76 22.87
N GLU A 19 -2.32 8.70 23.82
CA GLU A 19 -1.97 10.11 23.57
C GLU A 19 -0.57 10.25 22.95
N LEU A 20 0.42 9.55 23.50
CA LEU A 20 1.78 9.56 22.96
C LEU A 20 1.84 8.96 21.55
N GLU A 21 1.09 7.88 21.29
CA GLU A 21 0.98 7.30 19.95
C GLU A 21 0.38 8.30 18.95
N GLU A 22 -0.65 9.06 19.34
CA GLU A 22 -1.24 10.10 18.50
C GLU A 22 -0.26 11.23 18.19
N GLU A 23 0.49 11.69 19.20
CA GLU A 23 1.50 12.73 19.03
C GLU A 23 2.63 12.29 18.08
N ILE A 24 3.11 11.06 18.23
CA ILE A 24 4.11 10.46 17.33
C ILE A 24 3.59 10.44 15.89
N LEU A 25 2.32 10.10 15.67
CA LEU A 25 1.72 10.06 14.34
C LEU A 25 1.60 11.45 13.72
N LEU A 26 1.24 12.46 14.51
CA LEU A 26 1.19 13.85 14.06
C LEU A 26 2.58 14.33 13.62
N ILE A 27 3.62 14.04 14.42
CA ILE A 27 5.01 14.39 14.10
C ILE A 27 5.46 13.68 12.81
N GLN A 28 5.20 12.38 12.68
CA GLN A 28 5.56 11.60 11.49
C GLN A 28 4.85 12.13 10.24
N SER A 29 3.56 12.41 10.35
CA SER A 29 2.75 12.93 9.24
C SER A 29 3.24 14.32 8.81
N SER A 30 3.55 15.20 9.76
CA SER A 30 4.09 16.53 9.50
C SER A 30 5.42 16.48 8.74
N ARG A 31 6.35 15.60 9.17
CA ARG A 31 7.65 15.40 8.48
C ARG A 31 7.47 14.88 7.05
N LEU A 32 6.55 13.95 6.85
CA LEU A 32 6.24 13.39 5.54
C LEU A 32 5.58 14.42 4.62
N TRP A 33 4.66 15.24 5.13
CA TRP A 33 4.07 16.36 4.39
C TRP A 33 5.12 17.40 3.98
N GLY A 34 6.05 17.75 4.88
CA GLY A 34 7.16 18.65 4.56
C GLY A 34 8.12 18.09 3.51
N SER A 35 8.15 16.77 3.33
CA SER A 35 8.94 16.07 2.31
C SER A 35 8.16 15.79 1.02
N CYS A 36 6.88 16.20 0.94
CA CYS A 36 6.05 16.00 -0.25
C CYS A 36 6.62 16.80 -1.41
N PRO A 37 6.95 16.17 -2.55
CA PRO A 37 7.37 16.91 -3.73
C PRO A 37 6.27 17.91 -4.15
N SER A 38 6.65 19.15 -4.48
CA SER A 38 5.75 20.19 -5.02
C SER A 38 5.31 19.92 -6.48
N VAL A 39 5.28 18.64 -6.86
CA VAL A 39 5.11 18.18 -8.22
C VAL A 39 3.62 18.20 -8.60
N ARG A 40 3.29 18.71 -9.80
CA ARG A 40 1.90 18.80 -10.29
C ARG A 40 1.31 17.44 -10.64
N LEU A 41 0.76 16.73 -9.66
CA LEU A 41 0.08 15.46 -9.88
C LEU A 41 -1.00 15.57 -10.99
N PRO A 42 -1.32 14.46 -11.67
CA PRO A 42 -2.49 14.43 -12.55
C PRO A 42 -3.74 14.79 -11.75
N LYS A 43 -4.74 15.39 -12.42
CA LYS A 43 -5.93 16.01 -11.80
C LYS A 43 -6.62 15.14 -10.74
N ASP A 44 -6.66 13.83 -10.97
CA ASP A 44 -7.41 12.87 -10.17
C ASP A 44 -6.57 12.25 -9.04
N TRP A 45 -5.37 12.78 -8.79
CA TRP A 45 -4.44 12.30 -7.77
C TRP A 45 -4.06 13.41 -6.81
N GLN A 46 -4.03 13.05 -5.53
CA GLN A 46 -3.57 13.92 -4.47
C GLN A 46 -2.58 13.18 -3.56
N PRO A 47 -1.64 13.88 -2.92
CA PRO A 47 -0.78 13.26 -1.92
C PRO A 47 -1.65 12.77 -0.75
N ASP A 48 -1.24 11.65 -0.16
CA ASP A 48 -1.90 11.05 1.00
C ASP A 48 -0.85 10.44 1.93
N ILE A 49 -1.13 10.43 3.23
CA ILE A 49 -0.23 9.86 4.23
C ILE A 49 -0.95 8.74 4.94
N ILE A 50 -0.30 7.58 4.96
CA ILE A 50 -0.76 6.41 5.69
C ILE A 50 0.15 6.25 6.92
N PRO A 51 -0.18 6.87 8.07
CA PRO A 51 0.75 7.03 9.17
C PRO A 51 0.97 5.72 9.95
N ARG A 52 -0.03 4.83 9.96
CA ARG A 52 0.08 3.47 10.48
C ARG A 52 0.09 2.47 9.34
N GLN A 53 0.67 1.30 9.57
CA GLN A 53 0.65 0.24 8.57
C GLN A 53 -0.78 -0.24 8.33
N VAL A 54 -1.26 -0.16 7.09
CA VAL A 54 -2.60 -0.62 6.70
C VAL A 54 -2.52 -1.74 5.69
N VAL A 55 -3.54 -2.58 5.71
CA VAL A 55 -3.74 -3.66 4.74
C VAL A 55 -4.34 -3.08 3.46
N MET A 56 -3.75 -3.44 2.33
CA MET A 56 -4.30 -3.20 1.00
C MET A 56 -4.06 -4.43 0.11
N TYR A 57 -4.57 -4.37 -1.11
CA TYR A 57 -4.60 -5.48 -2.04
C TYR A 57 -4.08 -5.07 -3.41
N LYS A 58 -3.41 -5.99 -4.12
CA LYS A 58 -3.05 -5.79 -5.53
C LYS A 58 -2.94 -7.13 -6.25
N LEU A 59 -3.14 -7.12 -7.56
CA LEU A 59 -2.80 -8.25 -8.40
C LEU A 59 -1.34 -8.21 -8.81
N VAL A 60 -0.73 -9.39 -8.85
CA VAL A 60 0.58 -9.69 -9.43
C VAL A 60 0.42 -10.78 -10.49
N ALA A 61 1.40 -10.92 -11.38
CA ALA A 61 1.41 -11.98 -12.37
C ALA A 61 2.25 -13.16 -11.87
N ALA A 62 1.72 -14.38 -12.02
CA ALA A 62 2.48 -15.61 -11.86
C ALA A 62 3.19 -15.95 -13.18
N VAL A 63 4.52 -15.98 -13.16
CA VAL A 63 5.36 -16.30 -14.33
C VAL A 63 6.38 -17.35 -13.91
N GLY A 64 6.17 -18.59 -14.35
CA GLY A 64 6.94 -19.74 -13.87
C GLY A 64 6.75 -19.92 -12.36
N THR A 65 7.85 -19.89 -11.60
CA THR A 65 7.86 -19.99 -10.14
C THR A 65 7.83 -18.63 -9.42
N LYS A 66 7.68 -17.52 -10.18
CA LYS A 66 7.83 -16.16 -9.67
C LYS A 66 6.53 -15.39 -9.66
N LEU A 67 6.38 -14.51 -8.68
CA LEU A 67 5.32 -13.51 -8.63
C LEU A 67 5.90 -12.14 -8.97
N VAL A 68 5.47 -11.57 -10.10
CA VAL A 68 6.03 -10.33 -10.64
C VAL A 68 4.98 -9.25 -10.85
N SER A 69 5.41 -7.99 -10.91
CA SER A 69 4.54 -6.84 -11.14
C SER A 69 3.89 -6.92 -12.50
N VAL A 70 2.56 -6.78 -12.55
CA VAL A 70 1.83 -6.68 -13.82
C VAL A 70 2.24 -5.42 -14.60
N TYR A 71 2.69 -4.35 -13.92
CA TYR A 71 3.01 -3.07 -14.56
C TYR A 71 4.37 -3.09 -15.26
N ASP A 72 5.44 -3.47 -14.55
CA ASP A 72 6.82 -3.43 -15.06
C ASP A 72 7.35 -4.80 -15.54
N SER A 73 6.63 -5.89 -15.23
CA SER A 73 6.99 -7.27 -15.59
C SER A 73 8.36 -7.75 -15.07
N SER A 74 8.93 -7.08 -14.06
CA SER A 74 10.31 -7.29 -13.58
C SER A 74 10.45 -7.27 -12.06
N THR A 75 9.64 -6.48 -11.37
CA THR A 75 9.65 -6.40 -9.91
C THR A 75 9.06 -7.68 -9.34
N GLU A 76 9.89 -8.45 -8.67
CA GLU A 76 9.53 -9.72 -8.04
C GLU A 76 9.12 -9.51 -6.58
N TYR A 77 8.08 -10.21 -6.14
CA TYR A 77 7.52 -10.12 -4.80
C TYR A 77 7.80 -11.37 -3.99
N TRP A 78 8.19 -11.17 -2.73
CA TRP A 78 8.45 -12.23 -1.77
C TRP A 78 7.67 -11.96 -0.48
N LEU A 79 7.14 -13.02 0.12
CA LEU A 79 6.41 -12.92 1.39
C LEU A 79 7.31 -12.30 2.47
N GLY A 80 6.78 -11.34 3.23
CA GLY A 80 7.48 -10.64 4.31
C GLY A 80 8.56 -9.66 3.85
N ARG A 81 8.91 -9.61 2.56
CA ARG A 81 9.97 -8.75 2.05
C ARG A 81 9.42 -7.41 1.57
N LYS A 82 9.85 -6.32 2.23
CA LYS A 82 9.59 -4.96 1.75
C LYS A 82 10.15 -4.79 0.34
N THR A 83 9.27 -4.35 -0.57
CA THR A 83 9.59 -4.06 -1.96
C THR A 83 9.45 -2.57 -2.19
N VAL A 84 10.47 -1.94 -2.78
CA VAL A 84 10.47 -0.52 -3.14
C VAL A 84 10.38 -0.40 -4.64
N SER A 85 9.50 0.46 -5.12
CA SER A 85 9.30 0.69 -6.55
C SER A 85 10.49 1.40 -7.17
N LYS A 86 10.76 1.06 -8.44
CA LYS A 86 11.78 1.71 -9.27
C LYS A 86 11.07 2.66 -10.23
N ARG A 87 11.74 3.76 -10.57
CA ARG A 87 11.24 4.72 -11.54
C ARG A 87 11.16 4.09 -12.94
N GLY A 88 10.19 4.54 -13.74
CA GLY A 88 10.00 4.12 -15.12
C GLY A 88 9.01 2.96 -15.29
N ALA A 89 8.32 2.56 -14.24
CA ALA A 89 7.25 1.58 -14.28
C ALA A 89 5.95 2.24 -14.79
N PHE A 90 5.91 2.60 -16.08
CA PHE A 90 4.76 3.14 -16.82
C PHE A 90 3.90 4.18 -16.07
N GLY A 91 4.04 5.47 -16.39
CA GLY A 91 3.12 6.48 -15.87
C GLY A 91 3.69 7.88 -15.83
N TRP A 92 3.05 8.73 -15.01
CA TRP A 92 3.42 10.11 -14.79
C TRP A 92 4.23 10.23 -13.48
N PRO A 93 5.43 10.83 -13.43
CA PRO A 93 6.21 10.93 -12.20
C PRO A 93 5.56 11.85 -11.18
N PRO A 94 5.24 11.43 -9.94
CA PRO A 94 5.91 10.36 -9.20
C PRO A 94 5.19 9.00 -9.22
N LEU A 95 4.03 8.89 -9.86
CA LEU A 95 3.23 7.67 -9.95
C LEU A 95 3.95 6.56 -10.74
N ASP A 96 4.81 6.93 -11.69
CA ASP A 96 5.71 6.03 -12.45
C ASP A 96 6.75 5.30 -11.58
N SER A 97 6.82 5.67 -10.30
CA SER A 97 7.73 5.19 -9.28
C SER A 97 6.92 4.73 -8.06
N CYS A 98 5.76 4.11 -8.29
CA CYS A 98 4.86 3.64 -7.25
C CYS A 98 4.25 2.28 -7.61
N PHE A 99 3.78 1.59 -6.57
CA PHE A 99 2.92 0.42 -6.69
C PHE A 99 1.47 0.83 -6.51
N PHE A 100 0.63 0.45 -7.47
CA PHE A 100 -0.81 0.61 -7.33
C PHE A 100 -1.39 -0.49 -6.43
N VAL A 101 -2.20 -0.07 -5.46
CA VAL A 101 -2.86 -0.91 -4.45
C VAL A 101 -4.29 -0.41 -4.23
N TYR A 102 -5.15 -1.30 -3.71
CA TYR A 102 -6.58 -1.10 -3.56
C TYR A 102 -7.05 -1.46 -2.15
N LYS A 103 -8.14 -0.85 -1.69
CA LYS A 103 -8.62 -1.03 -0.31
C LYS A 103 -9.21 -2.41 -0.09
N THR A 104 -9.85 -2.99 -1.11
CA THR A 104 -10.52 -4.29 -1.02
C THR A 104 -9.99 -5.30 -2.04
N PRO A 105 -10.15 -6.62 -1.78
CA PRO A 105 -9.88 -7.67 -2.75
C PRO A 105 -10.62 -7.47 -4.08
N MET A 106 -11.89 -7.09 -4.02
CA MET A 106 -12.76 -6.92 -5.19
C MET A 106 -12.23 -5.82 -6.11
N GLU A 107 -11.91 -4.65 -5.56
CA GLU A 107 -11.35 -3.53 -6.33
C GLU A 107 -10.00 -3.87 -6.95
N ALA A 108 -9.17 -4.67 -6.27
CA ALA A 108 -7.92 -5.15 -6.83
C ALA A 108 -8.13 -6.11 -8.00
N SER A 109 -9.15 -6.98 -7.93
CA SER A 109 -9.50 -7.93 -8.98
C SER A 109 -10.08 -7.26 -10.23
N GLU A 110 -10.82 -6.15 -10.06
CA GLU A 110 -11.41 -5.35 -11.15
C GLU A 110 -10.43 -4.32 -11.73
N ALA A 111 -9.19 -4.30 -11.24
CA ALA A 111 -8.19 -3.34 -11.66
C ALA A 111 -7.82 -3.50 -13.14
N THR A 112 -7.87 -2.41 -13.90
CA THR A 112 -7.37 -2.38 -15.28
C THR A 112 -5.85 -2.25 -15.30
N PHE A 113 -5.18 -3.08 -16.11
CA PHE A 113 -3.73 -3.06 -16.29
C PHE A 113 -3.32 -2.51 -17.66
N PRO A 114 -2.06 -2.04 -17.82
CA PRO A 114 -1.57 -1.61 -19.11
C PRO A 114 -1.68 -2.73 -20.16
N LYS A 115 -2.41 -2.46 -21.27
CA LYS A 115 -2.61 -3.44 -22.37
C LYS A 115 -1.30 -3.98 -22.96
N LYS A 116 -0.23 -3.18 -22.89
CA LYS A 116 1.10 -3.53 -23.41
C LYS A 116 2.01 -4.22 -22.38
N SER A 117 1.49 -4.62 -21.22
CA SER A 117 2.28 -5.37 -20.24
C SER A 117 2.73 -6.72 -20.82
N ARG A 118 4.01 -7.09 -20.61
CA ARG A 118 4.51 -8.43 -20.96
C ARG A 118 3.82 -9.53 -20.14
N CYS A 119 3.28 -9.16 -18.98
CA CYS A 119 2.55 -10.03 -18.08
C CYS A 119 1.01 -9.91 -18.24
N ALA A 120 0.52 -9.26 -19.30
CA ALA A 120 -0.92 -9.10 -19.54
C ALA A 120 -1.66 -10.45 -19.58
N LYS A 121 -1.09 -11.45 -20.28
CA LYS A 121 -1.69 -12.79 -20.44
C LYS A 121 -1.32 -13.80 -19.34
N ALA A 122 -0.39 -13.46 -18.46
CA ALA A 122 0.01 -14.36 -17.37
C ALA A 122 -1.13 -14.52 -16.34
N PRO A 123 -1.27 -15.68 -15.67
CA PRO A 123 -2.21 -15.83 -14.56
C PRO A 123 -2.01 -14.75 -13.50
N LYS A 124 -3.11 -14.26 -12.95
CA LYS A 124 -3.10 -13.20 -11.95
C LYS A 124 -3.32 -13.80 -10.57
N VAL A 125 -2.53 -13.33 -9.61
CA VAL A 125 -2.59 -13.74 -8.22
C VAL A 125 -2.90 -12.50 -7.39
N LEU A 126 -3.94 -12.58 -6.56
CA LEU A 126 -4.21 -11.54 -5.59
C LEU A 126 -3.22 -11.66 -4.44
N MET A 127 -2.74 -10.50 -4.01
CA MET A 127 -1.78 -10.36 -2.94
C MET A 127 -2.30 -9.37 -1.92
N LYS A 128 -2.27 -9.77 -0.64
CA LYS A 128 -2.43 -8.86 0.50
C LYS A 128 -1.08 -8.22 0.78
N VAL A 129 -1.06 -6.90 0.88
CA VAL A 129 0.13 -6.12 1.18
C VAL A 129 -0.11 -5.23 2.38
N LEU A 130 0.98 -4.91 3.06
CA LEU A 130 1.02 -3.85 4.03
C LEU A 130 1.68 -2.62 3.41
N VAL A 131 1.08 -1.45 3.63
CA VAL A 131 1.55 -0.14 3.16
C VAL A 131 1.53 0.87 4.28
N SER A 132 2.42 1.86 4.19
CA SER A 132 2.58 2.95 5.16
C SER A 132 3.41 4.07 4.55
N GLY A 133 3.36 5.24 5.15
CA GLY A 133 4.12 6.42 4.74
C GLY A 133 3.42 7.19 3.62
N MET A 134 4.23 7.83 2.79
CA MET A 134 3.74 8.68 1.71
C MET A 134 3.20 7.85 0.54
N CYS A 135 1.96 8.13 0.16
CA CYS A 135 1.30 7.58 -1.00
C CYS A 135 0.61 8.70 -1.79
N TYR A 136 -0.01 8.33 -2.91
CA TYR A 136 -0.91 9.20 -3.65
C TYR A 136 -2.25 8.50 -3.72
N LYS A 137 -3.32 9.21 -3.40
CA LYS A 137 -4.68 8.70 -3.43
C LYS A 137 -5.37 9.19 -4.68
N HIS A 138 -6.05 8.28 -5.37
CA HIS A 138 -6.92 8.63 -6.48
C HIS A 138 -8.25 9.21 -5.95
N GLU A 139 -8.84 10.17 -6.65
CA GLU A 139 -10.07 10.87 -6.25
C GLU A 139 -11.24 9.91 -6.00
N SER A 140 -11.28 8.78 -6.72
CA SER A 140 -12.30 7.74 -6.54
C SER A 140 -12.29 7.10 -5.15
N GLY A 141 -11.21 7.26 -4.38
CA GLY A 141 -11.05 6.69 -3.04
C GLY A 141 -10.85 5.17 -3.01
N ARG A 142 -10.63 4.53 -4.17
CA ARG A 142 -10.47 3.07 -4.29
C ARG A 142 -9.03 2.63 -4.54
N LYS A 143 -8.17 3.55 -4.97
CA LYS A 143 -6.83 3.27 -5.50
C LYS A 143 -5.79 4.19 -4.87
N TRP A 144 -4.68 3.60 -4.47
CA TRP A 144 -3.50 4.31 -3.99
C TRP A 144 -2.28 3.92 -4.81
N ALA A 145 -1.34 4.84 -4.92
CA ALA A 145 -0.02 4.63 -5.46
C ALA A 145 0.99 4.81 -4.32
N CYS A 146 1.62 3.73 -3.89
CA CYS A 146 2.53 3.73 -2.75
C CYS A 146 3.94 3.34 -3.18
N LYS A 147 4.96 4.04 -2.66
CA LYS A 147 6.35 3.79 -3.04
C LYS A 147 6.85 2.41 -2.59
N GLU A 148 6.33 1.94 -1.47
CA GLU A 148 6.74 0.69 -0.82
C GLU A 148 5.52 -0.21 -0.55
N VAL A 149 5.71 -1.52 -0.68
CA VAL A 149 4.73 -2.53 -0.28
C VAL A 149 5.45 -3.71 0.39
N THR A 150 4.82 -4.31 1.39
CA THR A 150 5.29 -5.57 1.99
C THR A 150 4.23 -6.66 1.79
N PRO A 151 4.46 -7.67 0.94
CA PRO A 151 3.57 -8.81 0.79
C PRO A 151 3.41 -9.57 2.10
N VAL A 152 2.18 -9.89 2.49
CA VAL A 152 1.90 -10.67 3.70
C VAL A 152 1.01 -11.87 3.48
N TYR A 153 0.36 -11.96 2.31
CA TYR A 153 -0.40 -13.15 1.93
C TYR A 153 -0.60 -13.21 0.41
N PHE A 154 -0.62 -14.42 -0.14
CA PHE A 154 -0.96 -14.70 -1.53
C PHE A 154 -2.20 -15.59 -1.58
N PHE A 155 -3.22 -15.17 -2.32
CA PHE A 155 -4.44 -15.95 -2.48
C PHE A 155 -4.24 -17.01 -3.56
N LYS A 156 -4.62 -18.26 -3.28
CA LYS A 156 -4.41 -19.39 -4.19
C LYS A 156 -5.34 -19.38 -5.40
N ASP A 157 -6.57 -18.87 -5.22
CA ASP A 157 -7.62 -18.90 -6.23
C ASP A 157 -8.33 -17.55 -6.30
N VAL A 158 -8.01 -16.73 -7.29
CA VAL A 158 -8.80 -15.53 -7.60
C VAL A 158 -9.23 -15.58 -9.05
N GLN A 159 -10.54 -15.71 -9.27
CA GLN A 159 -11.13 -15.48 -10.57
C GLN A 159 -11.02 -13.99 -10.88
N VAL A 160 -10.08 -13.64 -11.76
CA VAL A 160 -9.97 -12.29 -12.29
C VAL A 160 -10.90 -12.21 -13.49
N ASN A 161 -11.92 -11.35 -13.42
CA ASN A 161 -12.81 -11.13 -14.55
C ASN A 161 -12.00 -10.53 -15.72
N PRO A 162 -12.09 -11.12 -16.92
CA PRO A 162 -11.31 -10.70 -18.09
C PRO A 162 -11.65 -9.29 -18.60
#